data_AF-A0AAD9ZZT4-F1
#
_entry.id   AF-A0AAD9ZZT4-F1
#
_cell.length_a   1.000
_cell.length_b   1.000
_cell.length_c   1.000
_cell.angle_alpha   90.00
_cell.angle_beta   90.00
_cell.angle_gamma   90.00
#
_symmetry.space_group_name_H-M   'P 1'
#
loop_
_entity.id
_entity.type
_entity.pdbx_description
1 polymer ?
#
loop_
_entity_poly.entity_id
_entity_poly.type
_entity_poly.pdbx_seq_one_letter_code
_entity_poly.pdbx_strand_id
1 'polypeptide(L)'
;MVRDVVRGYAIQEGFELNRLKNDQCRYTAKCFNDTCDWRIHVFSLLDGRSFIIRSICGGHIQCRRGKKNKEAISLWIAVVAGKSINLNPTISAKSLKNELHDKFRVECSSQSVYRAKKKVLKTLRADHENSYAQIRKYGNILIKMNPGSFMKIRGHVPRLINNHLGYCRRTNLKKLREEDTQENKVVGILVNLSTIQVALFSNIRCFHLEVILMFVRK
;
A
#
# COMPACT_ATOMS: atom_id res chain seq x y z
N MET A 1 10.60 -9.57 -7.19
CA MET A 1 11.58 -9.42 -6.09
C MET A 1 12.99 -9.14 -6.60
N VAL A 2 13.77 -10.12 -7.11
CA VAL A 2 15.16 -9.87 -7.58
C VAL A 2 15.25 -8.70 -8.54
N ARG A 3 14.38 -8.68 -9.55
CA ARG A 3 14.29 -7.60 -10.54
C ARG A 3 14.08 -6.23 -9.90
N ASP A 4 13.29 -6.17 -8.84
CA ASP A 4 12.91 -4.92 -8.18
C ASP A 4 14.05 -4.41 -7.30
N VAL A 5 14.80 -5.32 -6.67
CA VAL A 5 16.01 -5.00 -5.89
C VAL A 5 17.12 -4.47 -6.81
N VAL A 6 17.47 -5.21 -7.87
CA VAL A 6 18.54 -4.78 -8.80
C VAL A 6 18.15 -3.48 -9.52
N ARG A 7 16.86 -3.32 -9.84
CA ARG A 7 16.32 -2.05 -10.35
C ARG A 7 16.51 -0.90 -9.37
N GLY A 8 16.16 -1.10 -8.10
CA GLY A 8 16.33 -0.10 -7.05
C GLY A 8 17.79 0.35 -6.93
N TYR A 9 18.72 -0.61 -6.94
CA TYR A 9 20.15 -0.35 -6.95
C TYR A 9 20.59 0.49 -8.16
N ALA A 10 20.16 0.11 -9.37
CA ALA A 10 20.50 0.85 -10.58
C ALA A 10 20.01 2.30 -10.57
N ILE A 11 18.82 2.54 -10.01
CA ILE A 11 18.28 3.90 -9.85
C ILE A 11 19.05 4.69 -8.78
N GLN A 12 19.42 4.03 -7.68
CA GLN A 12 20.17 4.65 -6.59
C GLN A 12 21.56 5.08 -7.04
N GLU A 13 22.29 4.21 -7.75
CA GLU A 13 23.60 4.52 -8.33
C GLU A 13 23.50 5.41 -9.58
N GLY A 14 22.35 5.38 -10.27
CA GLY A 14 22.01 6.30 -11.34
C GLY A 14 22.49 5.87 -12.73
N PHE A 15 22.49 4.56 -12.99
CA PHE A 15 22.79 3.96 -14.29
C PHE A 15 21.59 3.18 -14.84
N GLU A 16 21.60 2.89 -16.14
CA GLU A 16 20.59 2.04 -16.78
C GLU A 16 21.06 0.59 -16.85
N LEU A 17 20.14 -0.36 -16.68
CA LEU A 17 20.42 -1.79 -16.75
C LEU A 17 20.25 -2.31 -18.17
N ASN A 18 21.22 -3.10 -18.64
CA ASN A 18 21.04 -4.00 -19.76
C ASN A 18 20.85 -5.44 -19.25
N ARG A 19 19.67 -6.01 -19.50
CA ARG A 19 19.27 -7.34 -19.00
C ARG A 19 19.75 -8.41 -19.97
N LEU A 20 20.70 -9.23 -19.53
CA LEU A 20 21.25 -10.31 -20.35
C LEU A 20 20.45 -11.62 -20.22
N LYS A 21 20.03 -11.96 -19.00
CA LYS A 21 19.18 -13.13 -18.72
C LYS A 21 18.14 -12.79 -17.67
N ASN A 22 16.91 -13.26 -17.86
CA ASN A 22 15.79 -12.98 -16.97
C ASN A 22 14.79 -14.15 -17.01
N ASP A 23 15.19 -15.24 -16.38
CA ASP A 23 14.41 -16.46 -16.27
C ASP A 23 13.84 -16.57 -14.84
N GLN A 24 13.00 -17.57 -14.57
CA GLN A 24 12.40 -17.75 -13.24
C GLN A 24 13.47 -17.90 -12.13
N CYS A 25 14.55 -18.64 -12.42
CA CYS A 25 15.58 -18.99 -11.45
C CYS A 25 16.85 -18.14 -11.55
N ARG A 26 17.02 -17.34 -12.62
CA ARG A 26 18.29 -16.68 -12.94
C ARG A 26 18.05 -15.27 -13.45
N TYR A 27 18.80 -14.32 -12.90
CA TYR A 27 18.80 -12.94 -13.33
C TYR A 27 20.23 -12.47 -13.55
N THR A 28 20.55 -12.01 -14.76
CA THR A 28 21.85 -11.44 -15.10
C THR A 28 21.63 -10.10 -15.77
N ALA A 29 22.30 -9.08 -15.25
CA ALA A 29 22.29 -7.74 -15.82
C ALA A 29 23.71 -7.17 -15.85
N LYS A 30 23.96 -6.29 -16.82
CA LYS A 30 25.17 -5.47 -16.91
C LYS A 30 24.77 -3.99 -16.98
N CYS A 31 25.75 -3.10 -16.83
CA CYS A 31 25.52 -1.69 -17.12
C CYS A 31 25.11 -1.52 -18.60
N PHE A 32 24.26 -0.54 -18.89
CA PHE A 32 23.90 -0.21 -20.27
C PHE A 32 25.09 0.34 -21.06
N ASN A 33 26.04 1.00 -20.41
CA ASN A 33 27.28 1.44 -21.06
C ASN A 33 28.18 0.24 -21.33
N ASP A 34 28.51 -0.03 -22.60
CA ASP A 34 29.34 -1.17 -23.00
C ASP A 34 30.81 -1.04 -22.55
N THR A 35 31.30 0.17 -22.25
CA THR A 35 32.66 0.35 -21.69
C THR A 35 32.72 0.07 -20.19
N CYS A 36 31.58 -0.12 -19.54
CA CYS A 36 31.51 -0.43 -18.12
C CYS A 36 31.55 -1.93 -17.90
N ASP A 37 32.45 -2.36 -17.00
CA ASP A 37 32.66 -3.74 -16.60
C ASP A 37 31.65 -4.23 -15.55
N TRP A 38 30.79 -3.33 -15.04
CA TRP A 38 29.81 -3.68 -14.01
C TRP A 38 28.81 -4.72 -14.50
N ARG A 39 28.73 -5.83 -13.77
CA ARG A 39 27.84 -6.96 -14.05
C ARG A 39 27.41 -7.67 -12.78
N ILE A 40 26.15 -8.07 -12.74
CA ILE A 40 25.57 -8.84 -11.64
C ILE A 40 24.94 -10.14 -12.14
N HIS A 41 25.19 -11.21 -11.39
CA HIS A 41 24.59 -12.52 -11.57
C HIS A 41 23.91 -12.98 -10.29
N VAL A 42 22.60 -13.26 -10.40
CA VAL A 42 21.75 -13.63 -9.28
C VAL A 42 20.96 -14.88 -9.61
N PHE A 43 20.79 -15.74 -8.62
CA PHE A 43 19.91 -16.91 -8.67
C PHE A 43 18.75 -16.70 -7.71
N SER A 44 17.52 -16.91 -8.18
CA SER A 44 16.35 -16.98 -7.31
C SER A 44 16.27 -18.39 -6.70
N LEU A 45 15.94 -18.48 -5.42
CA LEU A 45 15.67 -19.75 -4.76
C LEU A 45 14.26 -20.25 -5.08
N LEU A 46 14.04 -21.55 -4.88
CA LEU A 46 12.76 -22.22 -5.18
C LEU A 46 11.60 -21.72 -4.30
N ASP A 47 11.90 -21.08 -3.17
CA ASP A 47 10.92 -20.47 -2.29
C ASP A 47 10.22 -19.24 -2.91
N GLY A 48 10.75 -18.71 -4.02
CA GLY A 48 10.26 -17.52 -4.71
C GLY A 48 10.41 -16.21 -3.93
N ARG A 49 11.04 -16.24 -2.75
CA ARG A 49 11.16 -15.13 -1.80
C ARG A 49 12.59 -14.83 -1.39
N SER A 50 13.53 -15.69 -1.76
CA SER A 50 14.95 -15.50 -1.47
C SER A 50 15.76 -15.58 -2.75
N PHE A 51 16.94 -14.98 -2.74
CA PHE A 51 17.87 -15.02 -3.86
C PHE A 51 19.31 -14.97 -3.36
N ILE A 52 20.21 -15.54 -4.17
CA ILE A 52 21.64 -15.56 -3.93
C ILE A 52 22.31 -14.76 -5.03
N ILE A 53 23.11 -13.76 -4.64
CA ILE A 53 24.00 -13.07 -5.55
C ILE A 53 25.22 -13.98 -5.74
N ARG A 54 25.38 -14.55 -6.94
CA ARG A 54 26.49 -15.46 -7.24
C ARG A 54 27.77 -14.70 -7.55
N SER A 55 27.64 -13.58 -8.25
CA SER A 55 28.77 -12.69 -8.51
C SER A 55 28.31 -11.26 -8.80
N ILE A 56 29.13 -10.32 -8.36
CA ILE A 56 29.12 -8.92 -8.78
C ILE A 56 30.55 -8.63 -9.21
N CYS A 57 30.72 -8.12 -10.42
CA CYS A 57 32.03 -7.78 -10.97
C CYS A 57 32.01 -6.32 -11.44
N GLY A 58 33.18 -5.70 -11.45
CA GLY A 58 33.38 -4.36 -12.02
C GLY A 58 32.80 -3.22 -11.18
N GLY A 59 32.99 -2.00 -11.68
CA GLY A 59 32.59 -0.78 -10.99
C GLY A 59 32.10 0.30 -11.97
N HIS A 60 31.33 1.24 -11.45
CA HIS A 60 30.80 2.37 -12.25
C HIS A 60 31.82 3.51 -12.38
N ILE A 61 33.09 3.22 -12.66
CA ILE A 61 34.18 4.22 -12.68
C ILE A 61 33.96 5.24 -13.80
N GLN A 62 33.55 4.79 -14.99
CA GLN A 62 33.33 5.65 -16.17
C GLN A 62 31.86 6.03 -16.40
N CYS A 63 30.95 5.59 -15.53
CA CYS A 63 29.52 5.81 -15.73
C CYS A 63 29.11 7.15 -15.14
N ARG A 64 28.83 8.14 -16.01
CA ARG A 64 28.18 9.37 -15.57
C ARG A 64 26.72 9.09 -15.21
N ARG A 65 26.27 9.58 -14.05
CA ARG A 65 24.87 9.52 -13.64
C ARG A 65 23.96 10.25 -14.64
N GLY A 66 23.03 9.51 -15.21
CA GLY A 66 21.98 10.07 -16.08
C GLY A 66 20.84 10.66 -15.27
N LYS A 67 20.28 11.80 -15.71
CA LYS A 67 19.06 12.37 -15.10
C LYS A 67 17.81 11.55 -15.43
N LYS A 68 17.75 10.99 -16.64
CA LYS A 68 16.69 10.09 -17.10
C LYS A 68 17.13 8.67 -16.84
N ASN A 69 16.26 7.87 -16.22
CA ASN A 69 16.50 6.45 -16.02
C ASN A 69 15.23 5.66 -16.37
N LYS A 70 15.32 4.80 -17.38
CA LYS A 70 14.21 3.91 -17.81
C LYS A 70 13.74 2.96 -16.71
N GLU A 71 14.57 2.70 -15.71
CA GLU A 71 14.25 1.85 -14.58
C GLU A 71 13.27 2.50 -13.59
N ALA A 72 13.13 3.83 -13.59
CA ALA A 72 12.20 4.56 -12.72
C ALA A 72 10.73 4.47 -13.21
N ILE A 73 10.23 3.25 -13.33
CA ILE A 73 8.86 2.92 -13.73
C ILE A 73 7.85 3.20 -12.61
N SER A 74 6.57 3.29 -12.97
CA SER A 74 5.47 3.55 -12.02
C SER A 74 5.40 2.54 -10.86
N LEU A 75 5.83 1.29 -11.06
CA LEU A 75 5.90 0.27 -10.01
C LEU A 75 6.93 0.63 -8.94
N TRP A 76 8.14 1.03 -9.35
CA TRP A 76 9.18 1.45 -8.43
C TRP A 76 8.77 2.73 -7.69
N ILE A 77 8.20 3.70 -8.41
CA ILE A 77 7.67 4.93 -7.81
C ILE A 77 6.62 4.61 -6.73
N ALA A 78 5.71 3.66 -6.99
CA ALA A 78 4.67 3.28 -6.04
C ALA A 78 5.24 2.68 -4.75
N VAL A 79 6.34 1.92 -4.83
CA VAL A 79 7.02 1.36 -3.65
C VAL A 79 7.71 2.46 -2.84
N VAL A 80 8.46 3.34 -3.52
CA VAL A 80 9.25 4.39 -2.87
C VAL A 80 8.37 5.50 -2.29
N ALA A 81 7.43 6.02 -3.08
CA ALA A 81 6.53 7.10 -2.68
C ALA A 81 5.29 6.60 -1.92
N GLY A 82 5.12 5.28 -1.77
CA GLY A 82 3.93 4.68 -1.15
C GLY A 82 3.70 5.20 0.26
N LYS A 83 4.76 5.35 1.06
CA LYS A 83 4.69 5.91 2.41
C LYS A 83 4.19 7.36 2.40
N SER A 84 4.79 8.22 1.56
CA SER A 84 4.40 9.63 1.43
C SER A 84 2.94 9.78 0.98
N ILE A 85 2.49 8.93 0.05
CA ILE A 85 1.09 8.92 -0.44
C ILE A 85 0.12 8.41 0.64
N ASN A 86 0.51 7.41 1.43
CA ASN A 86 -0.34 6.89 2.51
C ASN A 86 -0.51 7.91 3.64
N LEU A 87 0.55 8.66 3.97
CA LEU A 87 0.51 9.73 4.96
C LEU A 87 -0.30 10.94 4.47
N ASN A 88 -0.19 11.27 3.19
CA ASN A 88 -0.94 12.36 2.58
C ASN A 88 -1.52 11.95 1.21
N PRO A 89 -2.75 11.40 1.17
CA PRO A 89 -3.39 10.99 -0.08
C PRO A 89 -3.65 12.14 -1.07
N THR A 90 -3.75 13.39 -0.60
CA THR A 90 -4.02 14.57 -1.43
C THR A 90 -2.76 15.18 -2.02
N ILE A 91 -1.57 14.66 -1.70
CA ILE A 91 -0.27 15.17 -2.20
C ILE A 91 -0.25 15.36 -3.72
N SER A 92 0.25 16.50 -4.19
CA SER A 92 0.29 16.78 -5.62
C SER A 92 1.31 15.90 -6.35
N ALA A 93 1.04 15.57 -7.62
CA ALA A 93 1.99 14.81 -8.44
C ALA A 93 3.31 15.57 -8.67
N LYS A 94 3.26 16.92 -8.69
CA LYS A 94 4.45 17.78 -8.78
C LYS A 94 5.32 17.64 -7.53
N SER A 95 4.71 17.69 -6.35
CA SER A 95 5.42 17.49 -5.08
C SER A 95 6.10 16.13 -5.01
N LEU A 96 5.40 15.05 -5.42
CA LEU A 96 5.99 13.71 -5.50
C LEU A 96 7.15 13.64 -6.49
N LYS A 97 7.04 14.30 -7.63
CA LYS A 97 8.12 14.34 -8.63
C LYS A 97 9.36 15.06 -8.08
N ASN A 98 9.17 16.18 -7.37
CA ASN A 98 10.26 16.90 -6.73
C ASN A 98 10.93 16.04 -5.64
N GLU A 99 10.13 15.38 -4.79
CA GLU A 99 10.65 14.47 -3.76
C GLU A 99 11.53 13.36 -4.36
N LEU A 100 11.11 12.74 -5.47
CA LEU A 100 11.89 11.72 -6.16
C LEU A 100 13.17 12.28 -6.78
N HIS A 101 13.10 13.48 -7.35
CA HIS A 101 14.26 14.16 -7.89
C HIS A 101 15.26 14.54 -6.79
N ASP A 102 14.81 14.98 -5.63
CA ASP A 102 15.70 15.39 -4.54
C ASP A 102 16.39 14.19 -3.89
N LYS A 103 15.66 13.08 -3.69
CA LYS A 103 16.19 11.85 -3.08
C LYS A 103 17.08 11.05 -4.02
N PHE A 104 16.66 10.87 -5.28
CA PHE A 104 17.31 9.93 -6.21
C PHE A 104 17.93 10.62 -7.42
N ARG A 105 17.84 11.95 -7.56
CA ARG A 105 18.35 12.69 -8.72
C ARG A 105 17.83 12.13 -10.06
N VAL A 106 16.61 11.60 -10.06
CA VAL A 106 15.97 11.01 -11.25
C VAL A 106 14.75 11.83 -11.69
N GLU A 107 14.71 12.15 -12.98
CA GLU A 107 13.58 12.80 -13.62
C GLU A 107 12.50 11.76 -13.99
N CYS A 108 11.42 11.74 -13.22
CA CYS A 108 10.26 10.90 -13.52
C CYS A 108 9.26 11.60 -14.45
N SER A 109 8.65 10.86 -15.36
CA SER A 109 7.53 11.36 -16.18
C SER A 109 6.30 11.67 -15.32
N SER A 110 5.54 12.72 -15.63
CA SER A 110 4.31 13.03 -14.89
C SER A 110 3.29 11.89 -14.95
N GLN A 111 3.23 11.19 -16.10
CA GLN A 111 2.35 10.04 -16.29
C GLN A 111 2.72 8.85 -15.40
N SER A 112 4.02 8.54 -15.24
CA SER A 112 4.47 7.45 -14.38
C SER A 112 4.17 7.74 -12.90
N VAL A 113 4.37 8.98 -12.45
CA VAL A 113 4.02 9.42 -11.08
C VAL A 113 2.51 9.34 -10.85
N TYR A 114 1.70 9.81 -11.80
CA TYR A 114 0.23 9.70 -11.71
C TYR A 114 -0.24 8.24 -11.62
N ARG A 115 0.29 7.36 -12.48
CA ARG A 115 -0.03 5.91 -12.47
C ARG A 115 0.39 5.26 -11.16
N ALA A 116 1.54 5.63 -10.62
CA ALA A 116 2.03 5.15 -9.33
C ALA A 116 1.09 5.58 -8.19
N LYS A 117 0.74 6.87 -8.13
CA LYS A 117 -0.21 7.40 -7.14
C LYS A 117 -1.55 6.68 -7.20
N LYS A 118 -2.11 6.52 -8.40
CA LYS A 118 -3.37 5.80 -8.61
C LYS A 118 -3.29 4.35 -8.11
N LYS A 119 -2.15 3.68 -8.31
CA LYS A 119 -1.92 2.31 -7.84
C LYS A 119 -1.90 2.24 -6.31
N VAL A 120 -1.15 3.12 -5.65
CA VAL A 120 -1.07 3.16 -4.18
C VAL A 120 -2.44 3.46 -3.57
N LEU A 121 -3.16 4.46 -4.09
CA LEU A 121 -4.51 4.79 -3.62
C LEU A 121 -5.50 3.64 -3.80
N LYS A 122 -5.36 2.83 -4.87
CA LYS A 122 -6.20 1.65 -5.07
C LYS A 122 -5.93 0.60 -3.99
N THR A 123 -4.66 0.33 -3.69
CA THR A 123 -4.28 -0.60 -2.62
C THR A 123 -4.79 -0.11 -1.27
N LEU A 124 -4.59 1.16 -0.94
CA LEU A 124 -5.08 1.77 0.29
C LEU A 124 -6.60 1.60 0.45
N ARG A 125 -7.37 1.82 -0.62
CA ARG A 125 -8.83 1.59 -0.62
C ARG A 125 -9.19 0.13 -0.39
N ALA A 126 -8.50 -0.79 -1.04
CA ALA A 126 -8.74 -2.23 -0.85
C ALA A 126 -8.43 -2.65 0.60
N ASP A 127 -7.37 -2.12 1.21
CA ASP A 127 -7.01 -2.41 2.60
C ASP A 127 -8.08 -1.89 3.57
N HIS A 128 -8.65 -0.70 3.30
CA HIS A 128 -9.77 -0.17 4.06
C HIS A 128 -11.01 -1.07 3.93
N GLU A 129 -11.40 -1.43 2.69
CA GLU A 129 -12.53 -2.32 2.44
C GLU A 129 -12.38 -3.68 3.13
N ASN A 130 -11.19 -4.26 3.07
CA ASN A 130 -10.86 -5.52 3.75
C ASN A 130 -10.97 -5.38 5.28
N SER A 131 -10.49 -4.28 5.85
CA SER A 131 -10.58 -4.02 7.29
C SER A 131 -12.04 -3.92 7.75
N TYR A 132 -12.89 -3.21 7.01
CA TYR A 132 -14.33 -3.14 7.30
C TYR A 132 -15.04 -4.49 7.16
N ALA A 133 -14.61 -5.32 6.20
CA ALA A 133 -15.15 -6.67 6.05
C ALA A 133 -14.85 -7.55 7.27
N GLN A 134 -13.70 -7.37 7.94
CA GLN A 134 -13.37 -8.12 9.15
C GLN A 134 -14.30 -7.79 10.32
N ILE A 135 -14.66 -6.52 10.51
CA ILE A 135 -15.59 -6.10 11.59
C ILE A 135 -16.91 -6.87 11.50
N ARG A 136 -17.45 -7.02 10.28
CA ARG A 136 -18.68 -7.79 10.04
C ARG A 136 -18.50 -9.28 10.37
N LYS A 137 -17.36 -9.87 10.00
CA LYS A 137 -17.06 -11.26 10.32
C LYS A 137 -16.99 -11.50 11.83
N TYR A 138 -16.30 -10.61 12.55
CA TYR A 138 -16.25 -10.66 14.01
C TYR A 138 -17.65 -10.54 14.63
N GLY A 139 -18.50 -9.67 14.09
CA GLY A 139 -19.89 -9.56 14.53
C GLY A 139 -20.69 -10.83 14.40
N ASN A 140 -20.58 -11.50 13.25
CA ASN A 140 -21.27 -12.76 13.03
C ASN A 140 -20.78 -13.86 13.97
N ILE A 141 -19.47 -13.92 14.24
CA ILE A 141 -18.90 -14.86 15.20
C ILE A 141 -19.43 -14.58 16.61
N LEU A 142 -19.49 -13.32 17.01
CA LEU A 142 -19.97 -12.93 18.33
C LEU A 142 -21.44 -13.29 18.56
N ILE A 143 -22.30 -13.02 17.57
CA ILE A 143 -23.72 -13.38 17.61
C ILE A 143 -23.89 -14.91 17.69
N LYS A 144 -23.05 -15.65 16.97
CA LYS A 144 -23.07 -17.13 16.99
C LYS A 144 -22.64 -17.70 18.34
N MET A 145 -21.59 -17.14 18.95
CA MET A 145 -21.05 -17.62 20.23
C MET A 145 -21.92 -17.23 21.42
N ASN A 146 -22.60 -16.07 21.36
CA ASN A 146 -23.48 -15.59 22.42
C ASN A 146 -24.89 -15.30 21.85
N PRO A 147 -25.72 -16.35 21.67
CA PRO A 147 -27.10 -16.20 21.22
C PRO A 147 -27.86 -15.16 22.08
N GLY A 148 -28.52 -14.20 21.44
CA GLY A 148 -29.20 -13.09 22.12
C GLY A 148 -28.39 -11.77 22.20
N SER A 149 -27.11 -11.81 21.83
CA SER A 149 -26.31 -10.59 21.59
C SER A 149 -26.61 -10.00 20.22
N PHE A 150 -26.50 -8.67 20.08
CA PHE A 150 -26.63 -8.00 18.78
C PHE A 150 -25.51 -6.97 18.57
N MET A 151 -25.05 -6.86 17.32
CA MET A 151 -24.03 -5.90 16.90
C MET A 151 -24.65 -4.84 16.00
N LYS A 152 -24.45 -3.55 16.35
CA LYS A 152 -24.80 -2.42 15.47
C LYS A 152 -23.54 -1.68 15.05
N ILE A 153 -23.16 -1.83 13.78
CA ILE A 153 -22.04 -1.08 13.20
C ILE A 153 -22.56 0.28 12.76
N ARG A 154 -22.13 1.35 13.43
CA ARG A 154 -22.37 2.73 12.97
C ARG A 154 -21.16 3.21 12.19
N GLY A 155 -21.36 3.51 10.90
CA GLY A 155 -20.34 4.17 10.09
C GLY A 155 -20.61 5.67 10.05
N HIS A 156 -19.65 6.48 10.50
CA HIS A 156 -19.69 7.90 10.17
C HIS A 156 -19.23 8.07 8.72
N VAL A 157 -20.17 8.30 7.81
CA VAL A 157 -19.86 8.76 6.46
C VAL A 157 -19.80 10.28 6.54
N PRO A 158 -18.60 10.91 6.46
CA PRO A 158 -18.54 12.36 6.41
C PRO A 158 -19.36 12.82 5.20
N ARG A 159 -20.25 13.79 5.39
CA ARG A 159 -20.92 14.48 4.29
C ARG A 159 -19.82 15.12 3.45
N LEU A 160 -19.49 14.51 2.31
CA LEU A 160 -18.49 15.04 1.40
C LEU A 160 -19.00 16.38 0.85
N ILE A 161 -18.35 17.46 1.27
CA ILE A 161 -18.36 18.72 0.51
C ILE A 161 -17.66 18.41 -0.82
N ASN A 162 -18.28 18.89 -1.89
CA ASN A 162 -18.08 18.53 -3.28
C ASN A 162 -16.61 18.49 -3.77
N ASN A 163 -16.42 17.61 -4.77
CA ASN A 163 -15.38 17.60 -5.80
C ASN A 163 -14.03 16.95 -5.47
N HIS A 164 -13.97 15.63 -5.73
CA HIS A 164 -12.89 14.89 -6.44
C HIS A 164 -12.60 13.46 -5.93
N LEU A 165 -13.34 12.95 -4.94
CA LEU A 165 -13.24 11.54 -4.55
C LEU A 165 -14.54 10.81 -4.90
N GLY A 166 -14.56 10.26 -6.11
CA GLY A 166 -15.63 9.40 -6.58
C GLY A 166 -15.86 8.23 -5.61
N TYR A 167 -17.03 8.26 -4.97
CA TYR A 167 -17.93 7.15 -4.69
C TYR A 167 -17.29 5.87 -4.15
N CYS A 168 -17.34 5.70 -2.83
CA CYS A 168 -17.65 4.38 -2.27
C CYS A 168 -19.00 3.96 -2.88
N ARG A 169 -19.02 2.97 -3.77
CA ARG A 169 -20.26 2.52 -4.42
C ARG A 169 -21.30 2.21 -3.35
N ARG A 170 -22.47 2.85 -3.46
CA ARG A 170 -23.73 2.42 -2.86
C ARG A 170 -24.07 1.03 -3.42
N THR A 171 -23.43 -0.01 -2.93
CA THR A 171 -23.87 -1.38 -3.17
C THR A 171 -24.25 -1.97 -1.81
N ASN A 172 -25.56 -2.06 -1.62
CA ASN A 172 -26.26 -2.84 -0.57
C ASN A 172 -26.36 -2.25 0.85
N LEU A 173 -26.71 -0.97 0.99
CA LEU A 173 -27.22 -0.40 2.27
C LEU A 173 -28.76 -0.27 2.33
N LYS A 174 -29.50 -0.73 1.31
CA LYS A 174 -30.97 -0.57 1.22
C LYS A 174 -31.81 -1.58 2.03
N LYS A 175 -31.23 -2.33 2.99
CA LYS A 175 -31.99 -3.32 3.81
C LYS A 175 -31.91 -3.13 5.32
N LEU A 176 -31.53 -1.95 5.82
CA LEU A 176 -31.56 -1.65 7.26
C LEU A 176 -32.46 -0.45 7.54
N ARG A 177 -33.72 -0.54 7.13
CA ARG A 177 -34.77 0.37 7.59
C ARG A 177 -35.83 -0.46 8.30
N GLU A 178 -36.28 0.10 9.42
CA GLU A 178 -37.36 -0.34 10.30
C GLU A 178 -36.97 -1.42 11.32
N GLU A 179 -36.66 -0.95 12.54
CA GLU A 179 -37.27 -1.38 13.81
C GLU A 179 -36.56 -0.64 14.96
N ASP A 180 -36.98 0.59 15.24
CA ASP A 180 -36.69 1.27 16.51
C ASP A 180 -38.01 1.31 17.29
N THR A 181 -38.25 0.32 18.14
CA THR A 181 -39.21 0.45 19.25
C THR A 181 -38.81 -0.52 20.35
N GLN A 182 -38.20 0.02 21.40
CA GLN A 182 -38.46 -0.26 22.82
C GLN A 182 -37.20 0.03 23.63
N GLU A 183 -37.32 1.11 24.41
CA GLU A 183 -36.53 1.35 25.62
C GLU A 183 -36.51 0.08 26.47
N ASN A 184 -35.33 -0.51 26.67
CA ASN A 184 -35.14 -1.42 27.78
C ASN A 184 -33.67 -1.39 28.19
N LYS A 185 -33.42 -0.78 29.35
CA LYS A 185 -32.25 -0.90 30.23
C LYS A 185 -31.14 -1.81 29.68
N VAL A 186 -30.20 -1.27 28.91
CA VAL A 186 -29.01 -2.02 28.47
C VAL A 186 -27.77 -1.44 29.12
N VAL A 187 -27.07 -2.26 29.89
CA VAL A 187 -25.72 -1.97 30.37
C VAL A 187 -24.79 -2.06 29.15
N GLY A 188 -24.48 -0.91 28.55
CA GLY A 188 -23.49 -0.82 27.48
C GLY A 188 -22.10 -1.01 28.07
N ILE A 189 -21.41 -2.08 27.69
CA ILE A 189 -19.96 -2.14 27.91
C ILE A 189 -19.34 -1.25 26.84
N LEU A 190 -18.94 -0.05 27.25
CA LEU A 190 -17.99 0.78 26.49
C LEU A 190 -16.67 0.02 26.45
N VAL A 191 -16.44 -0.76 25.40
CA VAL A 191 -15.10 -1.26 25.13
C VAL A 191 -14.31 -0.07 24.61
N ASN A 192 -13.65 0.62 25.54
CA ASN A 192 -12.69 1.65 25.19
C ASN A 192 -11.61 0.99 24.33
N LEU A 193 -11.41 1.52 23.12
CA LEU A 193 -10.52 0.93 22.10
C LEU A 193 -9.04 0.93 22.50
N SER A 194 -8.69 1.37 23.73
CA SER A 194 -7.38 1.13 24.32
C SER A 194 -7.11 -0.35 24.64
N THR A 195 -8.15 -1.17 24.86
CA THR A 195 -7.97 -2.57 25.32
C THR A 195 -8.09 -3.62 24.20
N ILE A 196 -8.62 -3.26 23.02
CA ILE A 196 -8.50 -4.10 21.81
C ILE A 196 -7.23 -3.67 21.08
N GLN A 197 -6.10 -3.97 21.70
CA GLN A 197 -4.79 -3.90 21.07
C GLN A 197 -4.66 -5.13 20.15
N VAL A 198 -5.49 -5.21 19.11
CA VAL A 198 -5.20 -6.09 17.97
C VAL A 198 -4.03 -5.44 17.26
N ALA A 199 -2.86 -6.02 17.52
CA ALA A 199 -1.59 -5.71 16.92
C ALA A 199 -1.66 -5.81 15.38
N LEU A 200 -2.10 -4.74 14.71
CA LEU A 200 -1.96 -4.60 13.26
C LEU A 200 -1.64 -3.14 12.93
N PHE A 201 -0.34 -2.90 12.77
CA PHE A 201 0.32 -1.85 11.98
C PHE A 201 -0.08 -0.38 12.18
N SER A 202 0.93 0.34 12.68
CA SER A 202 1.11 1.79 12.82
C SER A 202 0.71 2.65 11.60
N ASN A 203 0.10 3.79 11.92
CA ASN A 203 0.02 5.05 11.17
C ASN A 203 -0.91 5.13 9.95
N ILE A 204 -2.21 5.26 10.19
CA ILE A 204 -3.14 5.93 9.28
C ILE A 204 -4.05 6.86 10.09
N ARG A 205 -3.76 8.17 10.11
CA ARG A 205 -4.76 9.19 10.43
C ARG A 205 -5.68 9.32 9.23
N CYS A 206 -6.82 8.64 9.22
CA CYS A 206 -8.03 9.13 8.54
C CYS A 206 -9.26 8.26 8.87
N PHE A 207 -10.22 8.92 9.51
CA PHE A 207 -11.54 8.47 10.00
C PHE A 207 -11.58 7.97 11.44
N HIS A 208 -11.98 8.92 12.30
CA HIS A 208 -12.48 8.71 13.65
C HIS A 208 -13.71 7.78 13.57
N LEU A 209 -13.52 6.49 13.84
CA LEU A 209 -14.60 5.57 14.13
C LEU A 209 -14.96 5.76 15.60
N GLU A 210 -15.81 6.74 15.91
CA GLU A 210 -16.42 6.76 17.24
C GLU A 210 -17.60 5.78 17.24
N VAL A 211 -17.40 4.72 18.03
CA VAL A 211 -18.41 3.86 18.64
C VAL A 211 -18.88 2.63 17.82
N ILE A 212 -18.27 1.49 18.11
CA ILE A 212 -18.91 0.17 17.97
C ILE A 212 -19.68 -0.07 19.28
N LEU A 213 -21.01 -0.05 19.23
CA LEU A 213 -21.85 -0.45 20.36
C LEU A 213 -22.06 -1.97 20.29
N MET A 214 -21.54 -2.67 21.29
CA MET A 214 -21.78 -4.09 21.51
C MET A 214 -22.76 -4.24 22.67
N PHE A 215 -23.84 -4.97 22.44
CA PHE A 215 -24.85 -5.24 23.45
C PHE A 215 -24.90 -6.74 23.72
N VAL A 216 -24.62 -7.12 24.96
CA VAL A 216 -24.73 -8.49 25.46
C VAL A 216 -25.90 -8.50 26.44
N ARG A 217 -26.96 -9.26 26.14
CA ARG A 217 -27.99 -9.59 27.15
C ARG A 217 -27.36 -10.57 28.14
N LYS A 218 -27.40 -10.24 29.44
CA LYS A 218 -27.17 -11.21 30.51
C LYS A 218 -28.36 -12.15 30.62
#